data_AF-A0A1I3VL68-F1
#
_entry.id   AF-A0A1I3VL68-F1
#
_cell.length_a   1.000
_cell.length_b   1.000
_cell.length_c   1.000
_cell.angle_alpha   90.00
_cell.angle_beta   90.00
_cell.angle_gamma   90.00
#
_symmetry.space_group_name_H-M   'P 1'
#
loop_
_entity.id
_entity.type
_entity.pdbx_description
1 polymer ?
#
loop_
_entity_poly.entity_id
_entity_poly.type
_entity_poly.pdbx_seq_one_letter_code
_entity_poly.pdbx_strand_id
1 'polypeptide(L)'
;MTWIVLALLVVAFVVWSVRHNRAIFTDPHFAEFARNVAQVKAGALERGNDAVRPPDDPRARVTTAGLALMYSITQEDDRFFHHYSVSTPGKVTPHAIGERFILFVARLLGIPFDTLTLSSFESSTVHHAQFELSQSEQLRFAQRPVPEVTKVEVTAFLNEFDEVRKELHWTRIK
;
A
#
# COMPACT_ATOMS: atom_id res chain seq x y z
N MET A 1 -8.55 -41.74 -7.05
CA MET A 1 -9.80 -40.94 -7.02
C MET A 1 -9.69 -39.72 -6.09
N THR A 2 -9.22 -39.88 -4.84
CA THR A 2 -9.01 -38.79 -3.86
C THR A 2 -8.09 -37.66 -4.35
N TRP A 3 -6.98 -37.96 -5.03
CA TRP A 3 -6.07 -36.95 -5.59
C TRP A 3 -6.69 -36.06 -6.67
N ILE A 4 -7.62 -36.60 -7.46
CA ILE A 4 -8.32 -35.83 -8.51
C ILE A 4 -9.29 -34.84 -7.87
N VAL A 5 -10.03 -35.27 -6.84
CA VAL A 5 -10.94 -34.38 -6.09
C VAL A 5 -10.16 -33.27 -5.39
N LEU A 6 -9.03 -33.60 -4.74
CA LEU A 6 -8.17 -32.59 -4.10
C LEU A 6 -7.63 -31.58 -5.12
N ALA A 7 -7.14 -32.05 -6.27
CA ALA A 7 -6.66 -31.17 -7.34
C ALA A 7 -7.76 -30.24 -7.85
N LEU A 8 -8.98 -30.75 -8.06
CA LEU A 8 -10.13 -29.95 -8.48
C LEU A 8 -10.53 -28.89 -7.44
N LEU A 9 -10.50 -29.22 -6.15
CA LEU A 9 -10.78 -28.27 -5.07
C LEU A 9 -9.73 -27.16 -5.00
N VAL A 10 -8.44 -27.49 -5.16
CA VAL A 10 -7.37 -26.49 -5.22
C VAL A 10 -7.55 -25.58 -6.43
N VAL A 11 -7.83 -26.15 -7.62
CA VAL A 11 -8.08 -25.35 -8.83
C VAL A 11 -9.30 -24.44 -8.66
N ALA A 12 -10.40 -24.95 -8.12
CA ALA A 12 -11.61 -24.16 -7.86
C ALA A 12 -11.32 -23.01 -6.87
N PHE A 13 -10.58 -23.27 -5.80
CA PHE A 13 -10.17 -22.26 -4.83
C PHE A 13 -9.26 -21.19 -5.46
N VAL A 14 -8.28 -21.60 -6.27
CA VAL A 14 -7.38 -20.66 -6.98
C VAL A 14 -8.18 -19.80 -7.96
N VAL A 15 -9.06 -20.38 -8.77
CA VAL A 15 -9.89 -19.63 -9.73
C VAL A 15 -10.83 -18.66 -9.01
N TRP A 16 -11.43 -19.09 -7.90
CA TRP A 16 -12.27 -18.23 -7.07
C TRP A 16 -11.47 -17.07 -6.48
N SER A 17 -10.30 -17.34 -5.90
CA SER A 17 -9.41 -16.32 -5.33
C SER A 17 -8.93 -15.32 -6.38
N VAL A 18 -8.53 -15.79 -7.57
CA VAL A 18 -8.13 -14.92 -8.68
C VAL A 18 -9.28 -14.04 -9.13
N ARG A 19 -10.49 -14.60 -9.28
CA ARG A 19 -11.68 -13.82 -9.66
C ARG A 19 -12.04 -12.78 -8.59
N HIS A 20 -11.99 -13.16 -7.33
CA HIS A 20 -12.32 -12.28 -6.20
C HIS A 20 -11.35 -11.10 -6.10
N ASN A 21 -10.06 -11.33 -6.35
CA ASN A 21 -9.02 -10.30 -6.29
C ASN A 21 -8.78 -9.57 -7.62
N ARG A 22 -9.44 -9.98 -8.72
CA ARG A 22 -9.20 -9.39 -10.04
C ARG A 22 -9.50 -7.90 -10.08
N ALA A 23 -10.56 -7.46 -9.39
CA ALA A 23 -10.96 -6.05 -9.33
C ALA A 23 -9.84 -5.15 -8.77
N ILE A 24 -9.07 -5.66 -7.81
CA ILE A 24 -7.97 -4.95 -7.15
C ILE A 24 -6.84 -4.63 -8.15
N PHE A 25 -6.64 -5.43 -9.19
CA PHE A 25 -5.55 -5.24 -10.14
C PHE A 25 -5.97 -4.56 -11.45
N THR A 26 -7.11 -3.87 -11.47
CA THR A 26 -7.58 -3.17 -12.67
C THR A 26 -7.05 -1.74 -12.73
N ASP A 27 -6.75 -1.22 -13.93
CA ASP A 27 -6.28 0.17 -14.12
C ASP A 27 -7.19 1.22 -13.42
N PRO A 28 -8.53 1.11 -13.47
CA PRO A 28 -9.41 2.04 -12.75
C PRO A 28 -9.19 2.02 -11.24
N HIS A 29 -8.90 0.84 -10.66
CA HIS A 29 -8.63 0.72 -9.23
C HIS A 29 -7.26 1.33 -8.85
N PHE A 30 -6.24 1.21 -9.69
CA PHE A 30 -4.98 1.94 -9.49
C PHE A 30 -5.19 3.46 -9.50
N ALA A 31 -5.99 3.97 -10.43
CA ALA A 31 -6.33 5.39 -10.48
C ALA A 31 -7.15 5.84 -9.25
N GLU A 32 -8.10 5.02 -8.78
CA GLU A 32 -8.81 5.27 -7.52
C GLU A 32 -7.87 5.30 -6.33
N PHE A 33 -7.00 4.30 -6.22
CA PHE A 33 -6.05 4.19 -5.14
C PHE A 33 -5.10 5.38 -5.10
N ALA A 34 -4.62 5.86 -6.25
CA ALA A 34 -3.77 7.06 -6.33
C ALA A 34 -4.47 8.33 -5.82
N ARG A 35 -5.76 8.52 -6.16
CA ARG A 35 -6.56 9.61 -5.58
C ARG A 35 -6.68 9.48 -4.06
N ASN A 36 -6.86 8.25 -3.56
CA ASN A 36 -6.90 8.00 -2.12
C ASN A 36 -5.55 8.31 -1.46
N VAL A 37 -4.41 7.99 -2.10
CA VAL A 37 -3.06 8.36 -1.62
C VAL A 37 -2.94 9.88 -1.49
N ALA A 38 -3.39 10.65 -2.49
CA ALA A 38 -3.38 12.11 -2.42
C ALA A 38 -4.19 12.63 -1.22
N GLN A 39 -5.37 12.06 -0.98
CA GLN A 39 -6.24 12.45 0.12
C GLN A 39 -5.65 12.10 1.50
N VAL A 40 -5.15 10.87 1.69
CA VAL A 40 -4.59 10.47 2.99
C VAL A 40 -3.28 11.20 3.30
N LYS A 41 -2.47 11.52 2.26
CA LYS A 41 -1.30 12.38 2.41
C LYS A 41 -1.71 13.77 2.91
N ALA A 42 -2.70 14.39 2.28
CA ALA A 42 -3.20 15.70 2.69
C ALA A 42 -3.72 15.66 4.13
N GLY A 43 -4.51 14.65 4.48
CA GLY A 43 -5.01 14.45 5.84
C GLY A 43 -3.90 14.26 6.88
N ALA A 44 -2.82 13.55 6.53
CA ALA A 44 -1.70 13.38 7.43
C ALA A 44 -0.86 14.63 7.61
N LEU A 45 -0.67 15.42 6.55
CA LEU A 45 0.00 16.71 6.62
C LEU A 45 -0.78 17.73 7.47
N GLU A 46 -2.11 17.68 7.43
CA GLU A 46 -2.98 18.54 8.24
C GLU A 46 -2.98 18.14 9.72
N ARG A 47 -3.02 16.83 10.01
CA ARG A 47 -3.13 16.30 11.39
C ARG A 47 -1.80 16.23 12.14
N GLY A 48 -0.67 16.13 11.43
CA GLY A 48 0.64 15.91 12.05
C GLY A 48 0.62 14.73 13.03
N ASN A 49 1.08 14.97 14.25
CA ASN A 49 1.28 13.99 15.32
C ASN A 49 0.00 13.51 16.04
N ASP A 50 -1.19 13.95 15.62
CA ASP A 50 -2.43 13.55 16.29
C ASP A 50 -2.62 12.02 16.26
N ALA A 51 -3.22 11.44 17.31
CA ALA A 51 -3.58 10.03 17.30
C ALA A 51 -4.58 9.70 16.17
N VAL A 52 -4.40 8.57 15.48
CA VAL A 52 -5.30 8.12 14.40
C VAL A 52 -6.61 7.57 14.96
N ARG A 53 -7.74 8.05 14.44
CA ARG A 53 -9.08 7.69 14.93
C ARG A 53 -10.02 7.26 13.80
N PRO A 54 -9.90 6.01 13.30
CA PRO A 54 -10.84 5.46 12.32
C PRO A 54 -12.27 5.35 12.91
N PRO A 55 -13.33 5.30 12.09
CA PRO A 55 -13.29 5.23 10.61
C PRO A 55 -13.18 6.60 9.92
N ASP A 56 -13.47 7.70 10.61
CA ASP A 56 -13.63 9.03 10.00
C ASP A 56 -12.31 9.83 9.88
N ASP A 57 -11.17 9.19 10.18
CA ASP A 57 -9.87 9.85 10.09
C ASP A 57 -9.52 10.16 8.61
N PRO A 58 -9.15 11.41 8.27
CA PRO A 58 -8.75 11.75 6.90
C PRO A 58 -7.50 11.01 6.42
N ARG A 59 -6.75 10.39 7.34
CA ARG A 59 -5.59 9.54 7.06
C ARG A 59 -5.92 8.11 6.65
N ALA A 60 -7.19 7.72 6.67
CA ALA A 60 -7.63 6.38 6.31
C ALA A 60 -8.66 6.43 5.18
N ARG A 61 -8.54 5.51 4.21
CA ARG A 61 -9.50 5.32 3.12
C ARG A 61 -9.67 3.85 2.80
N VAL A 62 -10.86 3.48 2.35
CA VAL A 62 -11.13 2.15 1.79
C VAL A 62 -11.59 2.35 0.35
N THR A 63 -10.94 1.64 -0.57
CA THR A 63 -11.31 1.65 -1.99
C THR A 63 -12.60 0.89 -2.26
N THR A 64 -13.20 1.12 -3.43
CA THR A 64 -14.36 0.35 -3.91
C THR A 64 -14.09 -1.15 -4.00
N ALA A 65 -12.84 -1.56 -4.23
CA ALA A 65 -12.44 -2.97 -4.25
C ALA A 65 -12.14 -3.54 -2.84
N GLY A 66 -12.32 -2.76 -1.78
CA GLY A 66 -12.16 -3.19 -0.39
C GLY A 66 -10.72 -3.20 0.12
N LEU A 67 -9.79 -2.57 -0.60
CA LEU A 67 -8.42 -2.33 -0.11
C LEU A 67 -8.39 -1.04 0.73
N ALA A 68 -8.06 -1.18 2.01
CA ALA A 68 -7.82 -0.09 2.93
C ALA A 68 -6.39 0.44 2.79
N LEU A 69 -6.24 1.75 2.91
CA LEU A 69 -4.99 2.50 2.98
C LEU A 69 -5.04 3.39 4.22
N MET A 70 -3.97 3.37 5.01
CA MET A 70 -3.77 4.29 6.12
C MET A 70 -2.40 4.97 5.99
N TYR A 71 -2.32 6.25 6.29
CA TYR A 71 -1.09 7.04 6.17
C TYR A 71 -0.96 8.03 7.34
N SER A 72 0.10 7.94 8.12
CA SER A 72 0.36 8.86 9.25
C SER A 72 1.78 9.42 9.18
N ILE A 73 1.96 10.57 9.80
CA ILE A 73 3.26 11.21 9.97
C ILE A 73 3.45 11.41 11.46
N THR A 74 4.57 10.95 11.99
CA THR A 74 5.02 11.29 13.34
C THR A 74 6.30 12.10 13.24
N GLN A 75 6.49 13.05 14.15
CA GLN A 75 7.70 13.85 14.26
C GLN A 75 8.37 13.52 15.59
N GLU A 76 9.63 13.14 15.52
CA GLU A 76 10.52 13.00 16.68
C GLU A 76 11.76 13.85 16.41
N ASP A 77 12.02 14.83 17.28
CA ASP A 77 13.03 15.86 17.08
C ASP A 77 12.90 16.54 15.70
N ASP A 78 13.97 16.52 14.90
CA ASP A 78 14.05 17.09 13.54
C ASP A 78 13.79 16.08 12.42
N ARG A 79 13.23 14.90 12.76
CA ARG A 79 12.89 13.82 11.82
C ARG A 79 11.39 13.63 11.71
N PHE A 80 10.94 13.34 10.49
CA PHE A 80 9.55 13.01 10.18
C PHE A 80 9.49 11.56 9.71
N PHE A 81 8.77 10.73 10.45
CA PHE A 81 8.55 9.33 10.13
C PHE A 81 7.18 9.18 9.47
N HIS A 82 7.22 8.74 8.22
CA HIS A 82 6.02 8.51 7.42
C HIS A 82 5.71 7.03 7.49
N HIS A 83 4.55 6.70 8.04
CA HIS A 83 4.06 5.33 8.12
C HIS A 83 2.85 5.18 7.21
N TYR A 84 2.82 4.12 6.43
CA TYR A 84 1.62 3.77 5.70
C TYR A 84 1.43 2.29 5.61
N SER A 85 0.16 1.90 5.49
CA SER A 85 -0.20 0.50 5.46
C SER A 85 -1.37 0.24 4.54
N VAL A 86 -1.40 -0.98 4.01
CA VAL A 86 -2.50 -1.48 3.19
C VAL A 86 -3.01 -2.80 3.75
N SER A 87 -4.33 -2.97 3.70
CA SER A 87 -4.98 -4.21 4.14
C SER A 87 -6.35 -4.40 3.51
N THR A 88 -6.91 -5.59 3.62
CA THR A 88 -8.29 -5.91 3.29
C THR A 88 -9.04 -6.12 4.61
N PRO A 89 -9.86 -5.15 5.07
CA PRO A 89 -10.49 -5.22 6.39
C PRO A 89 -11.26 -6.53 6.61
N GLY A 90 -11.00 -7.18 7.75
CA GLY A 90 -11.64 -8.45 8.12
C GLY A 90 -11.19 -9.67 7.31
N LYS A 91 -10.16 -9.56 6.46
CA LYS A 91 -9.67 -10.65 5.59
C LYS A 91 -8.15 -10.68 5.54
N VAL A 92 -7.57 -11.85 5.28
CA VAL A 92 -6.13 -11.96 4.97
C VAL A 92 -5.84 -11.23 3.67
N THR A 93 -4.96 -10.24 3.72
CA THR A 93 -4.43 -9.57 2.53
C THR A 93 -3.31 -10.42 1.95
N PRO A 94 -3.47 -10.97 0.74
CA PRO A 94 -2.39 -11.70 0.09
C PRO A 94 -1.16 -10.81 -0.04
N HIS A 95 0.02 -11.36 0.23
CA HIS A 95 1.27 -10.59 0.18
C HIS A 95 1.50 -9.91 -1.16
N ALA A 96 1.14 -10.55 -2.28
CA ALA A 96 1.22 -9.95 -3.61
C ALA A 96 0.33 -8.70 -3.78
N ILE A 97 -0.80 -8.60 -3.08
CA ILE A 97 -1.63 -7.39 -3.06
C ILE A 97 -0.94 -6.33 -2.21
N GLY A 98 -0.57 -6.69 -0.98
CA GLY A 98 0.03 -5.76 -0.04
C GLY A 98 1.33 -5.14 -0.54
N GLU A 99 2.27 -5.98 -0.97
CA GLU A 99 3.55 -5.56 -1.55
C GLU A 99 3.35 -4.63 -2.74
N ARG A 100 2.48 -5.00 -3.70
CA ARG A 100 2.24 -4.19 -4.89
C ARG A 100 1.70 -2.80 -4.55
N PHE A 101 0.70 -2.71 -3.67
CA PHE A 101 0.12 -1.43 -3.36
C PHE A 101 1.00 -0.58 -2.44
N ILE A 102 1.81 -1.18 -1.56
CA ILE A 102 2.84 -0.45 -0.80
C ILE A 102 3.85 0.21 -1.73
N LEU A 103 4.41 -0.54 -2.68
CA LEU A 103 5.38 0.02 -3.63
C LEU A 103 4.73 1.04 -4.57
N PHE A 104 3.46 0.84 -4.91
CA PHE A 104 2.72 1.84 -5.67
C PHE A 104 2.57 3.16 -4.90
N VAL A 105 2.29 3.11 -3.60
CA VAL A 105 2.32 4.32 -2.74
C VAL A 105 3.69 4.98 -2.80
N ALA A 106 4.78 4.23 -2.62
CA ALA A 106 6.14 4.80 -2.66
C ALA A 106 6.44 5.48 -4.00
N ARG A 107 6.09 4.86 -5.14
CA ARG A 107 6.25 5.44 -6.48
C ARG A 107 5.45 6.74 -6.61
N LEU A 108 4.18 6.73 -6.24
CA LEU A 108 3.30 7.92 -6.29
C LEU A 108 3.80 9.05 -5.40
N LEU A 109 4.34 8.68 -4.24
CA LEU A 109 4.91 9.63 -3.31
C LEU A 109 6.31 10.07 -3.72
N GLY A 110 6.92 9.50 -4.76
CA GLY A 110 8.28 9.78 -5.23
C GLY A 110 9.34 9.46 -4.17
N ILE A 111 9.19 8.33 -3.49
CA ILE A 111 10.10 7.79 -2.48
C ILE A 111 10.87 6.63 -3.08
N PRO A 112 12.22 6.65 -3.08
CA PRO A 112 13.03 5.53 -3.55
C PRO A 112 12.75 4.26 -2.75
N PHE A 113 12.60 3.11 -3.43
CA PHE A 113 12.18 1.87 -2.75
C PHE A 113 13.20 1.33 -1.76
N ASP A 114 14.50 1.58 -1.98
CA ASP A 114 15.62 1.21 -1.11
C ASP A 114 15.64 2.00 0.21
N THR A 115 14.90 3.11 0.31
CA THR A 115 14.74 3.87 1.55
C THR A 115 13.59 3.37 2.44
N LEU A 116 12.82 2.39 1.96
CA LEU A 116 11.66 1.88 2.68
C LEU A 116 12.05 0.80 3.69
N THR A 117 11.60 0.98 4.93
CA THR A 117 11.51 -0.12 5.90
C THR A 117 10.19 -0.85 5.70
N LEU A 118 10.25 -2.07 5.17
CA LEU A 118 9.08 -2.88 4.84
C LEU A 118 8.81 -3.93 5.91
N SER A 119 7.56 -4.01 6.36
CA SER A 119 7.15 -5.02 7.34
C SER A 119 5.74 -5.54 7.11
N SER A 120 5.50 -6.75 7.61
CA SER A 120 4.17 -7.37 7.66
C SER A 120 4.04 -8.14 8.96
N PHE A 121 2.91 -8.09 9.66
CA PHE A 121 2.78 -8.94 10.84
C PHE A 121 2.49 -10.40 10.45
N GLU A 122 3.03 -11.33 11.22
CA GLU A 122 2.93 -12.78 11.05
C GLU A 122 1.47 -13.27 11.12
N SER A 123 0.68 -12.62 11.97
CA SER A 123 -0.76 -12.85 12.11
C SER A 123 -1.63 -11.94 11.24
N SER A 124 -1.07 -10.86 10.67
CA SER A 124 -1.90 -9.79 10.11
C SER A 124 -2.06 -9.79 8.60
N THR A 125 -3.19 -9.20 8.29
CA THR A 125 -3.74 -8.76 7.03
C THR A 125 -3.09 -7.46 6.55
N VAL A 126 -2.01 -6.98 7.18
CA VAL A 126 -1.52 -5.61 7.00
C VAL A 126 -0.06 -5.59 6.55
N HIS A 127 0.20 -4.88 5.47
CA HIS A 127 1.53 -4.59 4.95
C HIS A 127 1.86 -3.15 5.27
N HIS A 128 3.01 -2.93 5.88
CA HIS A 128 3.49 -1.64 6.34
C HIS A 128 4.74 -1.23 5.59
N ALA A 129 4.85 0.06 5.35
CA ALA A 129 6.08 0.69 4.96
C ALA A 129 6.31 1.95 5.76
N GLN A 130 7.58 2.24 5.97
CA GLN A 130 8.04 3.42 6.66
C GLN A 130 9.20 4.04 5.88
N PHE A 131 9.27 5.36 5.86
CA PHE A 131 10.46 6.11 5.46
C PHE A 131 10.59 7.34 6.34
N GLU A 132 11.80 7.90 6.40
CA GLU A 132 12.09 9.10 7.17
C GLU A 132 12.50 10.27 6.28
N LEU A 133 12.18 11.48 6.72
CA LEU A 133 12.59 12.72 6.09
C LEU A 133 13.20 13.67 7.13
N SER A 134 14.24 14.42 6.73
CA SER A 134 14.65 15.63 7.44
C SER A 134 13.59 16.72 7.32
N GLN A 135 13.66 17.75 8.16
CA GLN A 135 12.80 18.92 8.05
C GLN A 135 12.79 19.54 6.64
N SER A 136 13.96 19.67 6.00
CA SER A 136 14.05 20.26 4.65
C SER A 136 13.38 19.38 3.58
N GLU A 137 13.49 18.05 3.72
CA GLU A 137 12.85 17.09 2.84
C GLU A 137 11.35 17.04 3.06
N GLN A 138 10.89 17.14 4.32
CA GLN A 138 9.48 17.19 4.67
C GLN A 138 8.78 18.41 4.06
N LEU A 139 9.42 19.59 4.08
CA LEU A 139 8.87 20.80 3.44
C LEU A 139 8.71 20.59 1.92
N ARG A 140 9.72 20.02 1.25
CA ARG A 140 9.62 19.69 -0.19
C ARG A 140 8.56 18.62 -0.44
N PHE A 141 8.48 17.61 0.41
CA PHE A 141 7.53 16.52 0.33
C PHE A 141 6.10 17.02 0.46
N ALA A 142 5.82 17.91 1.41
CA ALA A 142 4.51 18.50 1.63
C ALA A 142 3.99 19.27 0.40
N GLN A 143 4.89 19.94 -0.33
CA GLN A 143 4.56 20.71 -1.53
C GLN A 143 4.42 19.86 -2.80
N ARG A 144 5.00 18.65 -2.83
CA ARG A 144 4.93 17.76 -4.00
C ARG A 144 3.52 17.17 -4.15
N PRO A 145 2.79 17.45 -5.25
CA PRO A 145 1.51 16.80 -5.48
C PRO A 145 1.70 15.31 -5.77
N VAL A 146 0.70 14.50 -5.44
CA VAL A 146 0.61 13.11 -5.91
C VAL A 146 0.16 13.16 -7.38
N PRO A 147 0.87 12.54 -8.33
CA PRO A 147 0.52 12.61 -9.73
C PRO A 147 -0.79 11.87 -10.03
N GLU A 148 -1.52 12.34 -11.04
CA GLU A 148 -2.61 11.56 -11.60
C GLU A 148 -2.07 10.31 -12.31
N VAL A 149 -2.82 9.21 -12.21
CA VAL A 149 -2.41 7.92 -12.76
C VAL A 149 -3.19 7.61 -14.01
N THR A 150 -2.45 7.46 -15.11
CA THR A 150 -2.97 6.96 -16.38
C THR A 150 -2.65 5.47 -16.53
N LYS A 151 -3.27 4.81 -17.51
CA LYS A 151 -2.94 3.42 -17.86
C LYS A 151 -1.45 3.21 -18.21
N VAL A 152 -0.83 4.20 -18.85
CA VAL A 152 0.60 4.15 -19.20
C VAL A 152 1.44 4.12 -17.93
N GLU A 153 1.10 4.95 -16.93
CA GLU A 153 1.80 4.96 -15.63
C GLU A 153 1.61 3.66 -14.85
N VAL A 154 0.41 3.06 -14.88
CA VAL A 154 0.19 1.74 -14.27
C VAL A 154 1.07 0.69 -14.93
N THR A 155 1.15 0.70 -16.26
CA THR A 155 1.98 -0.27 -17.01
C THR A 155 3.47 -0.08 -16.69
N ALA A 156 3.94 1.17 -16.66
CA ALA A 156 5.33 1.48 -16.30
C ALA A 156 5.66 1.03 -14.88
N PHE A 157 4.76 1.29 -13.91
CA PHE A 157 4.90 0.80 -12.54
C PHE A 157 4.96 -0.72 -12.48
N LEU A 158 4.08 -1.43 -13.19
CA LEU A 158 4.07 -2.90 -13.14
C LEU A 158 5.36 -3.52 -13.67
N ASN A 159 5.98 -2.92 -14.69
CA ASN A 159 7.28 -3.36 -15.21
C ASN A 159 8.40 -3.11 -14.20
N GLU A 160 8.41 -1.93 -13.55
CA GLU A 160 9.38 -1.60 -12.50
C GLU A 160 9.22 -2.51 -11.27
N PHE A 161 7.97 -2.75 -10.87
CA PHE A 161 7.59 -3.59 -9.73
C PHE A 161 8.20 -4.98 -9.81
N ASP A 162 8.15 -5.61 -10.98
CA ASP A 162 8.66 -6.97 -11.18
C ASP A 162 10.18 -7.07 -11.01
N GLU A 163 10.92 -6.00 -11.32
CA GLU A 163 12.37 -5.94 -11.09
C GLU A 163 12.68 -5.65 -9.62
N VAL A 164 12.09 -4.59 -9.07
CA VAL A 164 12.38 -4.12 -7.70
C VAL A 164 12.07 -5.18 -6.66
N ARG A 165 10.94 -5.89 -6.81
CA ARG A 165 10.50 -6.86 -5.80
C ARG A 165 11.50 -8.00 -5.54
N LYS A 166 12.43 -8.24 -6.47
CA LYS A 166 13.46 -9.29 -6.34
C LYS A 166 14.53 -8.90 -5.31
N GLU A 167 14.67 -7.61 -5.03
CA GLU A 167 15.72 -7.04 -4.18
C GLU A 167 15.19 -6.61 -2.81
N LEU A 168 13.86 -6.60 -2.62
CA LEU A 168 13.23 -6.12 -1.40
C LEU A 168 13.35 -7.12 -0.24
N HIS A 169 13.61 -6.57 0.94
CA HIS A 169 13.60 -7.32 2.18
C HIS A 169 12.39 -6.95 3.05
N TRP A 170 11.58 -7.95 3.38
CA TRP A 170 10.42 -7.81 4.25
C TRP A 170 10.70 -8.38 5.64
N THR A 171 10.56 -7.54 6.67
CA THR A 171 10.62 -8.01 8.06
C THR A 171 9.25 -8.50 8.51
N ARG A 172 9.21 -9.71 9.09
CA ARG A 172 7.99 -10.22 9.73
C ARG A 172 7.97 -9.83 11.20
N ILE A 173 6.90 -9.15 11.61
CA ILE A 173 6.66 -8.76 13.00
C ILE A 173 5.78 -9.84 13.65
N LYS A 174 6.17 -10.35 14.81
CA LYS A 174 5.40 -11.36 15.55
C LYS A 174 4.19 -10.75 16.25
#